data_AF-A0A6S6SJQ5-F1
#
_entry.id   AF-A0A6S6SJQ5-F1
#
_cell.length_a   1.000
_cell.length_b   1.000
_cell.length_c   1.000
_cell.angle_alpha   90.00
_cell.angle_beta   90.00
_cell.angle_gamma   90.00
#
_symmetry.space_group_name_H-M   'P 1'
#
loop_
_entity.id
_entity.type
_entity.pdbx_description
1 polymer ?
#
loop_
_entity_poly.entity_id
_entity_poly.type
_entity_poly.pdbx_seq_one_letter_code
_entity_poly.pdbx_strand_id
1 'polypeptide(L)' 'MKKLLYLLFFIPILLFSKNSCIACHNGIEHIRDHSSKMMQEILEVAEKAGAKGNDCVVCHGGNPRTDDKNASH' A
#
# COMPACT_ATOMS: atom_id res chain seq x y z
N MET A 1 -35.32 4.65 13.25
CA MET A 1 -34.36 4.91 12.16
C MET A 1 -33.08 5.65 12.59
N LYS A 2 -33.06 6.40 13.71
CA LYS A 2 -31.84 7.11 14.18
C LYS A 2 -30.70 6.19 14.66
N LYS A 3 -30.99 4.96 15.10
CA LYS A 3 -29.97 3.97 15.54
C LYS A 3 -29.09 3.45 14.39
N LEU A 4 -29.61 3.41 13.17
CA LEU A 4 -28.85 2.97 11.98
C LEU A 4 -27.83 4.04 11.53
N LEU A 5 -28.10 5.31 11.84
CA LEU A 5 -27.22 6.44 11.50
C LEU A 5 -25.93 6.45 12.35
N TYR A 6 -25.99 5.93 13.58
CA TYR A 6 -24.80 5.81 14.45
C TYR A 6 -23.83 4.72 14.00
N LEU A 7 -24.30 3.67 13.32
CA LEU A 7 -23.45 2.60 12.78
C LEU A 7 -22.54 3.07 11.64
N LEU A 8 -22.99 4.03 10.83
CA LEU A 8 -22.20 4.63 9.75
C LEU A 8 -21.03 5.50 10.26
N PHE A 9 -21.09 5.99 11.49
CA PHE A 9 -20.09 6.89 12.04
C PHE A 9 -18.83 6.18 12.56
N PHE A 10 -18.89 4.87 12.80
CA PHE A 10 -17.77 4.07 13.32
C PHE A 10 -17.00 3.26 12.27
N ILE A 11 -17.49 3.22 11.02
CA ILE A 11 -16.87 2.43 9.94
C ILE A 11 -15.48 2.96 9.48
N PRO A 12 -15.15 4.26 9.46
CA PRO A 12 -13.92 4.71 8.80
C PRO A 12 -12.63 4.36 9.58
N ILE A 13 -12.73 3.90 10.83
CA ILE A 13 -11.56 3.58 11.68
C ILE A 13 -10.90 2.27 11.25
N LEU A 14 -11.61 1.37 10.57
CA LEU A 14 -11.13 0.03 10.23
C LEU A 14 -10.32 -0.04 8.92
N LEU A 15 -10.18 1.05 8.17
CA LEU A 15 -9.57 1.06 6.82
C LEU A 15 -8.11 1.53 6.78
N PHE A 16 -7.45 1.75 7.92
CA PHE A 16 -6.04 2.12 7.92
C PHE A 16 -5.15 0.89 7.71
N SER A 17 -4.74 0.66 6.45
CA SER A 17 -3.61 -0.21 6.14
C SER A 17 -2.34 0.37 6.77
N LYS A 18 -1.65 -0.42 7.60
CA LYS A 18 -0.36 -0.04 8.21
C LYS A 18 0.76 -0.13 7.19
N ASN A 19 0.88 0.87 6.31
CA ASN A 19 2.06 1.02 5.46
C ASN A 19 3.19 1.66 6.28
N SER A 20 4.21 0.88 6.64
CA SER A 20 5.39 1.38 7.38
C SER A 20 6.41 2.10 6.50
N CYS A 21 6.28 2.02 5.16
CA CYS A 21 7.14 2.78 4.25
C CYS A 21 6.97 4.29 4.48
N ILE A 22 5.75 4.74 4.85
CA ILE A 22 5.47 6.16 5.08
C ILE A 22 6.12 6.73 6.34
N ALA A 23 6.74 5.88 7.18
CA ALA A 23 7.54 6.35 8.31
C ALA A 23 8.82 7.05 7.85
N CYS A 24 9.33 6.72 6.66
CA CYS A 24 10.54 7.28 6.08
C CYS A 24 10.33 7.93 4.71
N HIS A 25 9.30 7.51 3.97
CA HIS A 25 8.95 8.04 2.65
C HIS A 25 7.67 8.88 2.71
N ASN A 26 7.56 9.93 1.90
CA ASN A 26 6.35 10.77 1.89
C ASN A 26 5.20 10.16 1.05
N GLY A 27 5.39 8.95 0.51
CA GLY A 27 4.38 8.23 -0.26
C GLY A 27 4.13 8.78 -1.66
N ILE A 28 4.89 9.80 -2.08
CA ILE A 28 4.82 10.40 -3.42
C ILE A 28 6.03 10.04 -4.27
N GLU A 29 7.15 9.65 -3.64
CA GLU A 29 8.35 9.23 -4.32
C GLU A 29 8.38 7.72 -4.59
N HIS A 30 9.07 7.34 -5.66
CA HIS A 30 9.43 5.95 -5.90
C HIS A 30 10.44 5.48 -4.83
N ILE A 31 10.33 4.22 -4.42
CA ILE A 31 11.25 3.61 -3.43
C ILE A 31 12.71 3.47 -3.91
N ARG A 32 12.95 3.78 -5.18
CA ARG A 32 14.23 3.72 -5.89
C ARG A 32 14.17 4.61 -7.12
N ASP A 33 15.29 4.84 -7.79
CA ASP A 33 15.37 5.66 -9.00
C ASP A 33 14.33 5.22 -10.03
N HIS A 34 13.50 6.16 -10.48
CA HIS A 34 12.43 5.94 -11.44
C HIS A 34 12.93 5.28 -12.72
N SER A 35 14.11 5.69 -13.22
CA SER A 35 14.71 5.18 -14.45
C SER A 35 15.36 3.80 -14.29
N SER A 36 15.53 3.32 -13.06
CA SER A 36 16.13 2.00 -12.84
C SER A 36 15.23 0.90 -13.40
N LYS A 37 15.85 -0.09 -14.06
CA LYS A 37 15.14 -1.26 -14.59
C LYS A 37 14.25 -1.92 -13.53
N MET A 38 14.76 -2.05 -12.31
CA MET A 38 14.00 -2.65 -11.22
C MET A 38 12.79 -1.82 -10.80
N MET A 39 12.83 -0.49 -10.88
CA MET A 39 11.63 0.32 -10.59
C MET A 39 10.57 0.12 -11.66
N GLN A 40 10.96 0.08 -12.93
CA GLN A 40 10.04 -0.16 -14.03
C GLN A 40 9.34 -1.52 -13.91
N GLU A 41 10.07 -2.56 -13.52
CA GLU A 41 9.49 -3.88 -13.21
C GLU A 41 8.49 -3.81 -12.05
N ILE A 42 8.83 -3.10 -10.96
CA ILE A 42 7.93 -2.92 -9.81
C ILE A 42 6.64 -2.20 -10.22
N LEU A 43 6.74 -1.14 -11.04
CA LEU A 43 5.58 -0.40 -11.54
C LEU A 43 4.66 -1.29 -12.38
N GLU A 44 5.23 -2.14 -13.24
CA GLU A 44 4.45 -3.08 -14.05
C GLU A 44 3.70 -4.10 -13.18
N VAL A 45 4.37 -4.66 -12.17
CA VAL A 45 3.72 -5.60 -11.23
C VAL A 45 2.65 -4.87 -10.41
N ALA A 46 2.92 -3.65 -9.94
CA ALA A 46 1.96 -2.83 -9.21
C ALA A 46 0.69 -2.56 -10.01
N GLU A 47 0.84 -2.23 -11.30
CA GLU A 47 -0.29 -2.02 -12.19
C GLU A 47 -1.12 -3.30 -12.37
N LYS A 48 -0.47 -4.44 -12.62
CA LYS A 48 -1.15 -5.75 -12.73
C LYS A 48 -1.88 -6.12 -11.45
N ALA A 49 -1.35 -5.73 -10.30
CA ALA A 49 -1.88 -6.08 -9.01
C ALA A 49 -2.89 -5.07 -8.44
N GLY A 50 -3.17 -3.97 -9.16
CA GLY A 50 -4.10 -2.93 -8.71
C GLY A 50 -3.55 -2.03 -7.60
N ALA A 51 -2.23 -2.01 -7.39
CA ALA A 51 -1.53 -1.25 -6.36
C ALA A 51 -0.85 0.01 -6.89
N LYS A 52 -1.21 0.47 -8.10
CA LYS A 52 -0.61 1.63 -8.77
C LYS A 52 -0.56 2.86 -7.85
N GLY A 53 0.62 3.43 -7.69
CA GLY A 53 0.85 4.58 -6.80
C GLY A 53 1.08 4.21 -5.33
N ASN A 54 1.03 2.93 -5.00
CA ASN A 54 1.47 2.36 -3.73
C ASN A 54 2.36 1.14 -3.99
N ASP A 55 3.26 1.28 -4.97
CA ASP A 55 3.99 0.16 -5.59
C ASP A 55 4.90 -0.60 -4.61
N CYS A 56 5.22 0.02 -3.48
CA CYS A 56 6.02 -0.57 -2.40
C CYS A 56 5.31 -1.71 -1.65
N VAL A 57 3.97 -1.77 -1.70
CA VAL A 57 3.21 -2.85 -1.03
C VAL A 57 3.14 -4.12 -1.87
N VAL A 58 3.53 -4.05 -3.15
CA VAL A 58 3.45 -5.16 -4.08
C VAL A 58 4.24 -6.36 -3.59
N CYS A 59 5.50 -6.20 -3.19
CA CYS A 59 6.34 -7.34 -2.81
C CYS A 59 6.37 -7.59 -1.30
N HIS A 60 6.07 -6.57 -0.49
CA HIS A 60 6.33 -6.58 0.94
C HIS A 60 5.15 -6.06 1.77
N GLY A 61 3.95 -5.88 1.20
CA GLY A 61 2.75 -5.51 1.95
C GLY A 61 2.85 -4.23 2.78
N GLY A 62 3.74 -3.30 2.43
CA GLY A 62 3.99 -2.08 3.19
C GLY A 62 4.91 -2.26 4.40
N ASN A 63 5.62 -3.39 4.50
CA ASN A 63 6.66 -3.61 5.48
C ASN A 63 7.90 -4.23 4.80
N PRO A 64 8.99 -3.47 4.58
CA PRO A 64 10.17 -3.96 3.86
C PRO A 64 10.88 -5.14 4.54
N ARG A 65 10.48 -5.51 5.77
CA ARG A 65 11.01 -6.68 6.50
C ARG A 65 10.08 -7.90 6.42
N THR A 66 8.91 -7.80 5.81
CA THR A 66 8.00 -8.95 5.70
C THR A 66 8.47 -9.93 4.64
N ASP A 67 8.34 -11.21 4.96
CA ASP A 67 8.50 -12.36 4.08
C ASP A 67 7.19 -13.16 3.93
N ASP A 68 6.09 -12.67 4.52
CA ASP A 68 4.77 -13.28 4.41
C ASP A 68 4.22 -13.13 2.99
N LYS A 69 4.12 -14.25 2.29
CA LYS A 69 3.57 -14.35 0.93
C LYS A 69 2.11 -13.89 0.84
N ASN A 70 1.35 -13.93 1.94
CA ASN A 70 -0.05 -13.50 1.94
C ASN A 70 -0.20 -11.98 2.07
N ALA A 71 0.88 -11.27 2.44
CA ALA A 71 0.87 -9.82 2.59
C ALA A 71 1.25 -9.08 1.29
N SER A 72 1.72 -9.82 0.28
CA SER A 72 2.20 -9.31 -1.01
C SER A 72 1.26 -9.70 -2.15
N HIS A 73 1.31 -8.93 -3.22
CA HIS A 73 0.58 -9.12 -4.47
C HIS A 73 1.17 -10.24 -5.34
#